data_AF-A0A960FEJ0-F1
#
_entry.id   AF-A0A960FEJ0-F1
#
_cell.length_a   1.000
_cell.length_b   1.000
_cell.length_c   1.000
_cell.angle_alpha   90.00
_cell.angle_beta   90.00
_cell.angle_gamma   90.00
#
_symmetry.space_group_name_H-M   'P 1'
#
loop_
_entity.id
_entity.type
_entity.pdbx_description
1 polymer ?
#
loop_
_entity_poly.entity_id
_entity_poly.type
_entity_poly.pdbx_seq_one_letter_code
_entity_poly.pdbx_strand_id
1 'polypeptide(L)'
;MNQMKNRLQALSLLDRALATMTDAELEALVATLPEDHVTALDQLAGARDGGFDEPAARTVALRAAVARGRLTGALEQITTVLTDPCLADFITALGDKSDHPSEDDLQGVLPDMITKHGLPTVRLTIAASIAGEAAASVMLTRVLKHDEVVGLPAAAEPAQPVVLVREADDETRARRKAAKERKQAEARARREQVAKARNRA
;
A
#
# COMPACT_ATOMS: atom_id res chain seq x y z
N MET A 1 8.63 -9.65 18.77
CA MET A 1 7.87 -9.58 17.49
C MET A 1 8.28 -8.28 16.81
N ASN A 2 8.66 -8.28 15.53
CA ASN A 2 9.27 -7.11 14.88
C ASN A 2 8.18 -6.06 14.54
N GLN A 3 8.10 -4.96 15.30
CA GLN A 3 7.10 -3.89 15.14
C GLN A 3 7.02 -3.40 13.69
N MET A 4 8.17 -3.25 13.02
CA MET A 4 8.25 -2.86 11.61
C MET A 4 7.54 -3.86 10.68
N LYS A 5 7.66 -5.17 10.96
CA LYS A 5 7.01 -6.20 10.15
C LYS A 5 5.49 -6.13 10.28
N ASN A 6 4.98 -5.95 11.50
CA ASN A 6 3.54 -5.83 11.75
C ASN A 6 2.99 -4.57 11.07
N ARG A 7 3.71 -3.46 11.16
CA ARG A 7 3.37 -2.19 10.50
C ARG A 7 3.29 -2.36 8.98
N LEU A 8 4.30 -2.96 8.36
CA LEU A 8 4.28 -3.22 6.91
C LEU A 8 3.13 -4.13 6.50
N GLN A 9 2.78 -5.11 7.31
CA GLN A 9 1.63 -5.98 7.04
C GLN A 9 0.30 -5.22 7.11
N ALA A 10 0.12 -4.35 8.12
CA ALA A 10 -1.06 -3.51 8.25
C ALA A 10 -1.22 -2.58 7.03
N LEU A 11 -0.13 -1.91 6.62
CA LEU A 11 -0.13 -1.07 5.42
C LEU A 11 -0.44 -1.86 4.14
N SER A 12 -0.02 -3.12 4.03
CA SER A 12 -0.41 -3.97 2.90
C SER A 12 -1.90 -4.30 2.89
N LEU A 13 -2.55 -4.45 4.05
CA LEU A 13 -4.00 -4.70 4.11
C LEU A 13 -4.77 -3.43 3.74
N LEU A 14 -4.33 -2.29 4.24
CA LEU A 14 -4.91 -0.98 3.94
C LEU A 14 -4.83 -0.63 2.45
N ASP A 15 -3.65 -0.77 1.87
CA ASP A 15 -3.41 -0.58 0.43
C ASP A 15 -4.29 -1.52 -0.42
N ARG A 16 -4.39 -2.80 -0.03
CA ARG A 16 -5.27 -3.76 -0.71
C ARG A 16 -6.75 -3.40 -0.60
N ALA A 17 -7.23 -3.01 0.58
CA ALA A 17 -8.62 -2.62 0.77
C ALA A 17 -8.99 -1.45 -0.15
N LEU A 18 -8.12 -0.42 -0.20
CA LEU A 18 -8.34 0.73 -1.06
C LEU A 18 -8.23 0.38 -2.55
N ALA A 19 -7.29 -0.50 -2.94
CA ALA A 19 -7.15 -0.96 -4.32
C ALA A 19 -8.37 -1.77 -4.83
N THR A 20 -9.12 -2.40 -3.93
CA THR A 20 -10.35 -3.13 -4.30
C THR A 20 -11.59 -2.25 -4.43
N MET A 21 -11.55 -1.03 -3.88
CA MET A 21 -12.60 -0.04 -4.06
C MET A 21 -12.45 0.57 -5.46
N THR A 22 -13.53 0.58 -6.25
CA THR A 22 -13.56 1.21 -7.58
C THR A 22 -13.54 2.73 -7.48
N ASP A 23 -13.25 3.42 -8.59
CA ASP A 23 -13.26 4.89 -8.61
C ASP A 23 -14.67 5.46 -8.38
N ALA A 24 -15.71 4.82 -8.91
CA ALA A 24 -17.10 5.21 -8.65
C ALA A 24 -17.48 5.06 -7.17
N GLU A 25 -17.04 3.99 -6.51
CA GLU A 25 -17.27 3.79 -5.07
C GLU A 25 -16.49 4.81 -4.23
N LEU A 26 -15.25 5.14 -4.62
CA LEU A 26 -14.47 6.16 -3.94
C LEU A 26 -15.08 7.56 -4.11
N GLU A 27 -15.56 7.91 -5.30
CA GLU A 27 -16.28 9.17 -5.55
C GLU A 27 -17.56 9.25 -4.71
N ALA A 28 -18.35 8.16 -4.69
CA ALA A 28 -19.54 8.09 -3.87
C ALA A 28 -19.22 8.25 -2.38
N LEU A 29 -18.17 7.59 -1.87
CA LEU A 29 -17.72 7.75 -0.50
C LEU A 29 -17.35 9.20 -0.19
N VAL A 30 -16.49 9.82 -1.02
CA VAL A 30 -16.05 11.20 -0.83
C VAL A 30 -17.23 12.17 -0.83
N ALA A 31 -18.25 11.94 -1.67
CA ALA A 31 -19.45 12.78 -1.72
C ALA A 31 -20.31 12.71 -0.44
N THR A 32 -20.13 11.70 0.40
CA THR A 32 -20.83 11.59 1.71
C THR A 32 -20.08 12.24 2.86
N LEU A 33 -18.82 12.65 2.65
CA LEU A 33 -17.99 13.19 3.70
C LEU A 33 -18.35 14.64 4.05
N PRO A 34 -18.13 15.08 5.30
CA PRO A 34 -18.20 16.49 5.66
C PRO A 34 -17.25 17.35 4.82
N GLU A 35 -17.60 18.63 4.62
CA GLU A 35 -16.81 19.56 3.79
C GLU A 35 -15.36 19.71 4.28
N ASP A 36 -15.14 19.71 5.59
CA ASP A 36 -13.80 19.76 6.19
C ASP A 36 -12.97 18.52 5.84
N HIS A 37 -13.58 17.33 5.81
CA HIS A 37 -12.92 16.09 5.40
C HIS A 37 -12.57 16.12 3.92
N VAL A 38 -13.48 16.60 3.06
CA VAL A 38 -13.21 16.78 1.62
C VAL A 38 -12.05 17.75 1.42
N THR A 39 -12.02 18.87 2.15
CA THR A 39 -10.93 19.85 2.11
C THR A 39 -9.60 19.22 2.53
N ALA A 40 -9.59 18.41 3.60
CA ALA A 40 -8.40 17.69 4.03
C ALA A 40 -7.91 16.69 2.97
N LEU A 41 -8.82 15.95 2.34
CA LEU A 41 -8.48 15.04 1.24
C LEU A 41 -7.86 15.78 0.05
N ASP A 42 -8.40 16.94 -0.30
CA ASP A 42 -7.89 17.77 -1.40
C ASP A 42 -6.45 18.22 -1.12
N GLN A 43 -6.17 18.67 0.10
CA GLN A 43 -4.82 19.03 0.54
C GLN A 43 -3.86 17.83 0.49
N LEU A 44 -4.28 16.68 1.02
CA LEU A 44 -3.48 15.44 1.02
C LEU A 44 -3.21 14.91 -0.40
N ALA A 45 -4.14 15.12 -1.33
CA ALA A 45 -3.99 14.80 -2.74
C ALA A 45 -3.15 15.83 -3.52
N GLY A 46 -2.76 16.94 -2.88
CA GLY A 46 -1.92 17.98 -3.48
C GLY A 46 -2.68 18.99 -4.34
N ALA A 47 -3.96 19.23 -4.04
CA ALA A 47 -4.73 20.30 -4.66
C ALA A 47 -4.08 21.68 -4.40
N ARG A 48 -4.35 22.62 -5.31
CA ARG A 48 -4.05 24.05 -5.10
C ARG A 48 -5.19 24.70 -4.31
N ASP A 49 -4.99 25.96 -3.92
CA ASP A 49 -6.05 26.77 -3.29
C ASP A 49 -7.35 26.68 -4.10
N GLY A 50 -8.44 26.25 -3.46
CA GLY A 50 -9.74 26.01 -4.10
C GLY A 50 -10.12 24.54 -4.30
N GLY A 51 -9.22 23.58 -4.08
CA GLY A 51 -9.54 22.14 -4.15
C GLY A 51 -9.63 21.61 -5.59
N PHE A 52 -10.39 20.52 -5.79
CA PHE A 52 -10.69 19.99 -7.12
C PHE A 52 -12.12 20.34 -7.57
N ASP A 53 -12.23 20.88 -8.79
CA ASP A 53 -13.52 21.22 -9.42
C ASP A 53 -14.30 19.96 -9.84
N GLU A 54 -13.59 18.92 -10.29
CA GLU A 54 -14.19 17.68 -10.79
C GLU A 54 -13.92 16.50 -9.84
N PRO A 55 -14.95 15.73 -9.45
CA PRO A 55 -14.78 14.53 -8.60
C PRO A 55 -13.78 13.52 -9.18
N ALA A 56 -13.81 13.30 -10.49
CA ALA A 56 -12.87 12.40 -11.17
C ALA A 56 -11.41 12.86 -11.05
N ALA A 57 -11.16 14.17 -11.14
CA ALA A 57 -9.81 14.73 -10.97
C ALA A 57 -9.29 14.51 -9.54
N ARG A 58 -10.15 14.72 -8.53
CA ARG A 58 -9.85 14.39 -7.13
C ARG A 58 -9.52 12.92 -6.97
N THR A 59 -10.34 12.03 -7.52
CA THR A 59 -10.15 10.58 -7.43
C THR A 59 -8.80 10.15 -8.00
N VAL A 60 -8.44 10.63 -9.20
CA VAL A 60 -7.12 10.36 -9.81
C VAL A 60 -5.98 10.85 -8.91
N ALA A 61 -6.11 12.04 -8.34
CA ALA A 61 -5.10 12.61 -7.46
C ALA A 61 -4.95 11.83 -6.14
N LEU A 62 -6.07 11.43 -5.51
CA LEU A 62 -6.08 10.57 -4.32
C LEU A 62 -5.40 9.23 -4.59
N ARG A 63 -5.75 8.56 -5.70
CA ARG A 63 -5.11 7.30 -6.12
C ARG A 63 -3.60 7.47 -6.28
N ALA A 64 -3.16 8.55 -6.92
CA ALA A 64 -1.75 8.84 -7.12
C ALA A 64 -1.01 9.14 -5.81
N ALA A 65 -1.64 9.87 -4.89
CA ALA A 65 -1.10 10.16 -3.55
C ALA A 65 -0.96 8.88 -2.72
N VAL A 66 -1.99 8.04 -2.72
CA VAL A 66 -2.02 6.72 -2.06
C VAL A 66 -0.93 5.79 -2.59
N ALA A 67 -0.77 5.68 -3.92
CA ALA A 67 0.21 4.79 -4.53
C ALA A 67 1.66 5.12 -4.14
N ARG A 68 1.96 6.40 -3.88
CA ARG A 68 3.26 6.87 -3.35
C ARG A 68 3.29 6.93 -1.82
N GLY A 69 2.11 6.87 -1.20
CA GLY A 69 1.82 7.23 0.18
C GLY A 69 2.30 6.25 1.22
N ARG A 70 2.68 5.03 0.82
CA ARG A 70 3.16 4.00 1.75
C ARG A 70 4.47 4.37 2.45
N LEU A 71 5.32 5.19 1.81
CA LEU A 71 6.58 5.69 2.38
C LEU A 71 6.43 7.08 3.01
N THR A 72 5.48 7.88 2.54
CA THR A 72 5.30 9.28 2.99
C THR A 72 4.23 9.44 4.08
N GLY A 73 3.47 8.39 4.37
CA GLY A 73 2.34 8.40 5.31
C GLY A 73 1.01 8.86 4.69
N ALA A 74 1.01 9.31 3.43
CA ALA A 74 -0.20 9.82 2.77
C ALA A 74 -1.29 8.74 2.62
N LEU A 75 -0.91 7.47 2.43
CA LEU A 75 -1.85 6.34 2.40
C LEU A 75 -2.71 6.34 3.67
N GLU A 76 -2.07 6.41 4.83
CA GLU A 76 -2.74 6.34 6.11
C GLU A 76 -3.59 7.58 6.36
N GLN A 77 -3.04 8.77 6.16
CA GLN A 77 -3.75 10.03 6.38
C GLN A 77 -5.02 10.11 5.53
N ILE A 78 -4.93 9.77 4.24
CA ILE A 78 -6.08 9.74 3.33
C ILE A 78 -7.12 8.72 3.82
N THR A 79 -6.70 7.50 4.16
CA THR A 79 -7.63 6.46 4.60
C THR A 79 -8.28 6.76 5.95
N THR A 80 -7.56 7.43 6.87
CA THR A 80 -8.12 7.89 8.14
C THR A 80 -9.26 8.86 7.89
N VAL A 81 -9.07 9.85 7.01
CA VAL A 81 -10.12 10.82 6.67
C VAL A 81 -11.30 10.14 5.95
N LEU A 82 -11.03 9.26 4.99
CA LEU A 82 -12.07 8.53 4.24
C LEU A 82 -12.95 7.65 5.14
N THR A 83 -12.38 7.06 6.19
CA THR A 83 -13.05 6.06 7.03
C THR A 83 -13.66 6.64 8.30
N ASP A 84 -13.38 7.91 8.63
CA ASP A 84 -13.76 8.53 9.90
C ASP A 84 -15.27 8.41 10.23
N PRO A 85 -16.21 8.73 9.30
CA PRO A 85 -17.64 8.56 9.60
C PRO A 85 -18.06 7.11 9.83
N CYS A 86 -17.49 6.18 9.06
CA CYS A 86 -17.78 4.75 9.21
C CYS A 86 -17.22 4.21 10.52
N LEU A 87 -16.02 4.63 10.92
CA LEU A 87 -15.42 4.27 12.21
C LEU A 87 -16.25 4.80 13.38
N ALA A 88 -16.75 6.04 13.30
CA ALA A 88 -17.61 6.62 14.34
C ALA A 88 -18.90 5.81 14.54
N ASP A 89 -19.48 5.31 13.45
CA ASP A 89 -20.65 4.42 13.52
C ASP A 89 -20.32 3.05 14.10
N PHE A 90 -19.18 2.47 13.78
CA PHE A 90 -18.70 1.24 14.44
C PHE A 90 -18.54 1.44 15.94
N ILE A 91 -17.91 2.54 16.36
CA ILE A 91 -17.73 2.88 17.79
C ILE A 91 -19.09 3.02 18.47
N THR A 92 -20.02 3.72 17.84
CA THR A 92 -21.38 3.91 18.37
C THR A 92 -22.12 2.58 18.50
N ALA A 93 -22.06 1.72 17.48
CA ALA A 93 -22.77 0.44 17.45
C ALA A 93 -22.18 -0.58 18.45
N LEU A 94 -20.86 -0.59 18.61
CA LEU A 94 -20.17 -1.48 19.56
C LEU A 94 -20.20 -0.96 21.01
N GLY A 95 -20.43 0.35 21.20
CA GLY A 95 -20.49 0.99 22.51
C GLY A 95 -19.24 0.73 23.35
N ASP A 96 -19.44 0.28 24.60
CA ASP A 96 -18.36 -0.03 25.56
C ASP A 96 -17.40 -1.12 25.06
N LYS A 97 -17.79 -1.90 24.06
CA LYS A 97 -16.96 -2.95 23.47
C LYS A 97 -16.08 -2.45 22.33
N SER A 98 -16.21 -1.20 21.89
CA SER A 98 -15.55 -0.67 20.69
C SER A 98 -14.02 -0.81 20.69
N ASP A 99 -13.37 -0.66 21.85
CA ASP A 99 -11.91 -0.86 21.98
C ASP A 99 -11.49 -2.33 21.90
N HIS A 100 -12.36 -3.24 22.38
CA HIS A 100 -12.10 -4.67 22.50
C HIS A 100 -13.29 -5.55 22.08
N PRO A 101 -13.78 -5.42 20.82
CA PRO A 101 -14.91 -6.22 20.39
C PRO A 101 -14.49 -7.68 20.24
N SER A 102 -15.39 -8.60 20.59
CA SER A 102 -15.25 -9.99 20.16
C SER A 102 -15.56 -10.11 18.66
N GLU A 103 -15.22 -11.26 18.08
CA GLU A 103 -15.59 -11.55 16.69
C GLU A 103 -17.13 -11.58 16.53
N ASP A 104 -17.86 -12.14 17.50
CA ASP A 104 -19.33 -12.14 17.52
C ASP A 104 -19.93 -10.73 17.61
N ASP A 105 -19.32 -9.84 18.41
CA ASP A 105 -19.76 -8.44 18.50
C ASP A 105 -19.59 -7.73 17.15
N LEU A 106 -18.46 -7.96 16.47
CA LEU A 106 -18.20 -7.40 15.16
C LEU A 106 -19.18 -7.96 14.12
N GLN A 107 -19.39 -9.28 14.09
CA GLN A 107 -20.34 -9.93 13.19
C GLN A 107 -21.78 -9.42 13.40
N GLY A 108 -22.15 -9.10 14.64
CA GLY A 108 -23.44 -8.51 14.97
C GLY A 108 -23.69 -7.14 14.32
N VAL A 109 -22.65 -6.32 14.14
CA VAL A 109 -22.78 -4.96 13.59
C VAL A 109 -22.46 -4.86 12.09
N LEU A 110 -21.72 -5.82 11.53
CA LEU A 110 -21.28 -5.81 10.13
C LEU A 110 -22.42 -5.64 9.11
N PRO A 111 -23.58 -6.33 9.21
CA PRO A 111 -24.66 -6.19 8.24
C PRO A 111 -25.19 -4.75 8.12
N ASP A 112 -25.37 -4.08 9.24
CA ASP A 112 -25.86 -2.69 9.27
C ASP A 112 -24.79 -1.72 8.76
N MET A 113 -23.52 -1.94 9.12
CA MET A 113 -22.41 -1.13 8.62
C MET A 113 -22.25 -1.27 7.10
N ILE A 114 -22.37 -2.49 6.56
CA ILE A 114 -22.30 -2.73 5.11
C ILE A 114 -23.50 -2.08 4.41
N THR A 115 -24.69 -2.16 5.00
CA THR A 115 -25.90 -1.52 4.45
C THR A 115 -25.76 -0.01 4.41
N LYS A 116 -25.18 0.59 5.46
CA LYS A 116 -25.03 2.06 5.58
C LYS A 116 -23.89 2.62 4.73
N HIS A 117 -22.72 1.97 4.74
CA HIS A 117 -21.48 2.53 4.17
C HIS A 117 -21.01 1.83 2.90
N GLY A 118 -21.58 0.67 2.58
CA GLY A 118 -21.10 -0.20 1.52
C GLY A 118 -19.92 -1.08 1.96
N LEU A 119 -19.82 -2.25 1.35
CA LEU A 119 -18.78 -3.23 1.63
C LEU A 119 -17.33 -2.70 1.44
N PRO A 120 -17.00 -1.93 0.39
CA PRO A 120 -15.64 -1.40 0.20
C PRO A 120 -15.22 -0.47 1.35
N THR A 121 -16.12 0.41 1.79
CA THR A 121 -15.85 1.34 2.90
C THR A 121 -15.65 0.58 4.20
N VAL A 122 -16.51 -0.40 4.51
CA VAL A 122 -16.36 -1.25 5.71
C VAL A 122 -15.01 -1.97 5.72
N ARG A 123 -14.60 -2.57 4.60
CA ARG A 123 -13.29 -3.21 4.45
C ARG A 123 -12.14 -2.23 4.68
N LEU A 124 -12.26 -1.02 4.13
CA LEU A 124 -11.27 0.04 4.30
C LEU A 124 -11.17 0.49 5.76
N THR A 125 -12.29 0.67 6.44
CA THR A 125 -12.36 1.06 7.85
C THR A 125 -11.69 0.02 8.74
N ILE A 126 -12.01 -1.28 8.57
CA ILE A 126 -11.36 -2.35 9.33
C ILE A 126 -9.84 -2.34 9.09
N ALA A 127 -9.41 -2.16 7.84
CA ALA A 127 -7.99 -2.09 7.51
C ALA A 127 -7.30 -0.86 8.11
N ALA A 128 -7.98 0.29 8.14
CA ALA A 128 -7.51 1.53 8.74
C ALA A 128 -7.37 1.40 10.26
N SER A 129 -8.31 0.74 10.95
CA SER A 129 -8.20 0.44 12.38
C SER A 129 -6.99 -0.46 12.69
N ILE A 130 -6.68 -1.44 11.84
CA ILE A 130 -5.47 -2.27 11.99
C ILE A 130 -4.20 -1.41 11.80
N ALA A 131 -4.19 -0.53 10.80
CA ALA A 131 -3.07 0.38 10.57
C ALA A 131 -2.88 1.35 11.74
N GLY A 132 -3.98 1.86 12.32
CA GLY A 132 -3.99 2.69 13.52
C GLY A 132 -3.70 1.95 14.84
N GLU A 133 -3.26 0.69 14.77
CA GLU A 133 -2.88 -0.11 15.93
C GLU A 133 -4.01 -0.33 16.96
N ALA A 134 -5.27 -0.43 16.50
CA ALA A 134 -6.40 -0.75 17.36
C ALA A 134 -6.11 -2.01 18.20
N ALA A 135 -6.56 -2.05 19.45
CA ALA A 135 -6.26 -3.18 20.34
C ALA A 135 -6.77 -4.53 19.80
N ALA A 136 -7.85 -4.50 19.00
CA ALA A 136 -8.40 -5.66 18.31
C ALA A 136 -7.70 -6.03 16.98
N SER A 137 -6.58 -5.39 16.61
CA SER A 137 -5.90 -5.56 15.30
C SER A 137 -5.65 -7.01 14.89
N VAL A 138 -5.35 -7.90 15.85
CA VAL A 138 -5.13 -9.33 15.58
C VAL A 138 -6.41 -10.02 15.10
N MET A 139 -7.55 -9.73 15.75
CA MET A 139 -8.86 -10.23 15.35
C MET A 139 -9.28 -9.64 14.01
N LEU A 140 -9.17 -8.32 13.86
CA LEU A 140 -9.52 -7.62 12.61
C LEU A 140 -8.68 -8.12 11.40
N THR A 141 -7.39 -8.42 11.61
CA THR A 141 -6.54 -9.01 10.58
C THR A 141 -7.02 -10.40 10.16
N ARG A 142 -7.56 -11.19 11.08
CA ARG A 142 -8.13 -12.51 10.78
C ARG A 142 -9.42 -12.37 9.98
N VAL A 143 -10.30 -11.46 10.39
CA VAL A 143 -11.55 -11.14 9.71
C VAL A 143 -11.27 -10.74 8.26
N LEU A 144 -10.38 -9.76 8.00
CA LEU A 144 -10.04 -9.36 6.62
C LEU A 144 -9.35 -10.44 5.77
N LYS A 145 -8.90 -11.55 6.37
CA LYS A 145 -8.27 -12.65 5.62
C LYS A 145 -9.18 -13.83 5.38
N HIS A 146 -10.16 -14.05 6.26
CA HIS A 146 -10.87 -15.33 6.34
C HIS A 146 -12.38 -15.19 6.37
N ASP A 147 -12.92 -14.01 6.67
CA ASP A 147 -14.36 -13.78 6.67
C ASP A 147 -14.94 -13.89 5.25
N GLU A 148 -16.09 -14.57 5.12
CA GLU A 148 -16.70 -14.84 3.82
C GLU A 148 -17.29 -13.58 3.15
N VAL A 149 -17.65 -12.57 3.95
CA VAL A 149 -18.29 -11.34 3.48
C VAL A 149 -17.26 -10.22 3.35
N VAL A 150 -16.60 -9.86 4.45
CA VAL A 150 -15.65 -8.74 4.51
C VAL A 150 -14.21 -9.12 4.21
N GLY A 151 -13.91 -10.41 4.02
CA GLY A 151 -12.58 -10.86 3.60
C GLY A 151 -12.09 -10.14 2.34
N LEU A 152 -10.83 -9.68 2.36
CA LEU A 152 -10.21 -9.07 1.21
C LEU A 152 -9.92 -10.13 0.15
N PRO A 153 -10.28 -9.88 -1.13
CA PRO A 153 -9.95 -10.78 -2.21
C PRO A 153 -8.43 -10.95 -2.30
N ALA A 154 -7.97 -12.10 -2.80
CA ALA A 154 -6.56 -12.36 -2.99
C ALA A 154 -5.90 -11.19 -3.73
N ALA A 155 -4.74 -10.75 -3.25
CA ALA A 155 -4.00 -9.71 -3.94
C ALA A 155 -3.75 -10.16 -5.38
N ALA A 156 -4.03 -9.30 -6.35
CA ALA A 156 -3.61 -9.55 -7.72
C ALA A 156 -2.10 -9.85 -7.70
N GLU A 157 -1.69 -10.89 -8.42
CA GLU A 157 -0.26 -11.20 -8.52
C GLU A 157 0.46 -9.94 -9.01
N PRO A 158 1.56 -9.52 -8.35
CA PRO A 158 2.30 -8.36 -8.79
C PRO A 158 2.65 -8.59 -10.26
N ALA A 159 2.33 -7.62 -11.12
CA ALA A 159 2.74 -7.66 -12.51
C ALA A 159 4.22 -8.05 -12.53
N GLN A 160 4.55 -9.15 -13.23
CA GLN A 160 5.91 -9.66 -13.24
C GLN A 160 6.84 -8.49 -13.52
N PRO A 161 7.91 -8.31 -12.73
CA PRO A 161 8.78 -7.16 -12.88
C PRO A 161 9.18 -7.09 -14.34
N VAL A 162 8.74 -6.03 -15.03
CA VAL A 162 9.17 -5.77 -16.39
C VAL A 162 10.66 -5.51 -16.24
N VAL A 163 11.47 -6.54 -16.49
CA VAL A 163 12.89 -6.38 -16.61
C VAL A 163 13.04 -5.43 -17.78
N LEU A 164 13.33 -4.16 -17.47
CA LEU A 164 13.81 -3.20 -18.44
C LEU A 164 15.16 -3.74 -18.90
N VAL A 165 15.15 -4.72 -19.81
CA VAL A 165 16.31 -5.11 -20.57
C VAL A 165 16.60 -3.90 -21.44
N ARG A 166 17.36 -2.96 -20.87
CA ARG A 166 17.97 -1.89 -21.64
C ARG A 166 18.95 -2.61 -22.56
N GLU A 167 18.51 -2.93 -23.77
CA GLU A 167 19.37 -3.48 -24.80
C GLU A 167 20.54 -2.52 -24.96
N ALA A 168 21.71 -2.97 -24.53
CA ALA A 168 22.93 -2.23 -24.78
C ALA A 168 23.15 -2.26 -26.29
N ASP A 169 23.29 -1.08 -26.90
CA ASP A 169 23.70 -0.93 -28.29
C ASP A 169 25.00 -1.72 -28.55
N ASP A 170 25.22 -2.07 -29.82
CA ASP A 170 26.36 -2.90 -30.23
C ASP A 170 27.70 -2.28 -29.84
N GLU A 171 27.77 -0.95 -29.78
CA GLU A 171 28.96 -0.21 -29.34
C GLU A 171 29.27 -0.45 -27.86
N THR A 172 28.26 -0.37 -26.99
CA THR A 172 28.41 -0.64 -25.55
C THR A 172 28.77 -2.10 -25.31
N ARG A 173 28.20 -3.03 -26.09
CA ARG A 173 28.54 -4.47 -26.02
C ARG A 173 29.99 -4.72 -26.44
N ALA A 174 30.45 -4.09 -27.52
CA ALA A 174 31.84 -4.16 -27.99
C ALA A 174 32.83 -3.57 -26.98
N ARG A 175 32.52 -2.39 -26.40
CA ARG A 175 33.35 -1.76 -25.36
C ARG A 175 33.50 -2.65 -24.13
N ARG A 176 32.42 -3.29 -23.67
CA ARG A 176 32.44 -4.23 -22.54
C ARG A 176 33.27 -5.48 -22.83
N LYS A 177 33.15 -6.05 -24.03
CA LYS A 177 33.95 -7.21 -24.45
C LYS A 177 35.44 -6.87 -24.47
N ALA A 178 35.81 -5.75 -25.10
CA ALA A 178 37.19 -5.29 -25.17
C ALA A 178 37.78 -4.98 -23.79
N ALA A 179 37.01 -4.41 -22.86
CA ALA A 179 37.44 -4.17 -21.49
C ALA A 179 37.66 -5.48 -20.71
N LYS A 180 36.78 -6.47 -20.90
CA LYS A 180 36.91 -7.80 -20.28
C LYS A 180 38.13 -8.56 -20.79
N GLU A 181 38.39 -8.50 -22.09
CA GLU A 181 39.57 -9.13 -22.72
C GLU A 181 40.87 -8.49 -22.25
N ARG A 182 40.95 -7.16 -22.17
CA ARG A 182 42.12 -6.46 -21.60
C ARG A 182 42.38 -6.87 -20.15
N LYS A 183 41.34 -6.88 -19.31
CA LYS A 183 41.46 -7.25 -17.89
C LYS A 183 41.89 -8.71 -17.72
N GLN A 184 41.43 -9.62 -18.59
CA GLN A 184 41.86 -11.02 -18.58
C GLN A 184 43.31 -11.19 -19.05
N ALA A 185 43.73 -10.47 -20.09
CA ALA A 185 45.10 -10.49 -20.57
C ALA A 185 46.09 -9.98 -19.51
N GLU A 186 45.75 -8.87 -18.85
CA GLU A 186 46.56 -8.29 -17.77
C GLU A 186 46.65 -9.24 -16.56
N ALA A 187 45.54 -9.89 -16.18
CA ALA A 187 45.53 -10.87 -15.11
C ALA A 187 46.37 -12.13 -15.45
N ARG A 188 46.35 -12.58 -16.71
CA ARG A 188 47.19 -13.70 -17.18
C ARG A 188 48.68 -13.32 -17.15
N ALA A 189 49.04 -12.16 -17.70
CA ALA A 189 50.41 -11.65 -17.68
C ALA A 189 50.95 -11.51 -16.25
N ARG A 190 50.13 -10.99 -15.33
CA ARG A 190 50.50 -10.87 -13.91
C ARG A 190 50.70 -12.23 -13.25
N ARG A 191 49.88 -13.23 -13.57
CA ARG A 191 50.04 -14.61 -13.06
C ARG A 191 51.32 -15.28 -13.60
N GLU A 192 51.64 -15.07 -14.87
CA GLU A 192 52.86 -15.59 -15.49
C GLU A 192 54.13 -14.96 -14.92
N GLN A 193 54.12 -13.65 -14.65
CA GLN A 193 55.24 -12.96 -13.99
C GLN A 193 55.47 -13.47 -12.57
N VAL A 194 54.40 -13.67 -11.79
CA VAL A 194 54.47 -14.23 -10.44
C VAL A 194 54.99 -15.68 -10.46
N ALA A 195 54.54 -16.50 -11.41
CA ALA A 195 55.02 -17.88 -11.56
C ALA A 195 56.51 -17.95 -11.93
N LYS A 196 56.99 -17.08 -12.84
CA LYS A 196 58.41 -16.98 -13.20
C LYS A 196 59.29 -16.49 -12.05
N ALA A 197 58.80 -15.56 -11.23
CA ALA A 197 59.51 -15.10 -10.05
C ALA A 197 59.64 -16.21 -8.98
N ARG A 198 58.60 -17.04 -8.83
CA ARG A 198 58.59 -18.15 -7.86
C ARG A 198 59.47 -19.33 -8.27
N ASN A 199 59.72 -19.54 -9.56
CA ASN A 199 60.60 -20.60 -10.08
C ASN A 199 62.09 -20.17 -10.18
N ARG A 200 62.43 -18.94 -9.76
CA ARG A 200 63.81 -18.41 -9.72
C ARG A 200 64.36 -18.25 -8.29
N ALA A 201 63.56 -18.55 -7.28
CA ALA A 201 63.95 -18.66 -5.88
C ALA A 201 64.06 -20.14 -5.51
#